data_AF-A0A2E4F863-F1
#
_entry.id   AF-A0A2E4F863-F1
#
_cell.length_a   1.000
_cell.length_b   1.000
_cell.length_c   1.000
_cell.angle_alpha   90.00
_cell.angle_beta   90.00
_cell.angle_gamma   90.00
#
_symmetry.space_group_name_H-M   'P 1'
#
loop_
_entity.id
_entity.type
_entity.pdbx_description
1 polymer ?
#
loop_
_entity_poly.entity_id
_entity_poly.type
_entity_poly.pdbx_seq_one_letter_code
_entity_poly.pdbx_strand_id
1 'polypeptide(L)'
;MLPRELRLRSDPRFPLVPPDRSPPMRTLVLFSCLAVFTGCSTVEGWLGMDEDEPAAATEPTTSDAGTTATDTSDSDTAAWTDTAGVEDVLTPDPVTPDCDLVPTLASLEDQYFGPSCTFSSCHDSDNPAGALDLSPGNAYDAMVDVAAQGDAAAMLIVPGDPDNSYLVHRVEGTSGVFMPPGVTEALDPECRIATLRAWILAGAPPE
;
A
#
# COMPACT_ATOMS: atom_id res chain seq x y z
N MET A 1 -7.63 -70.17 -7.44
CA MET A 1 -7.79 -69.41 -8.72
C MET A 1 -8.17 -67.98 -8.33
N LEU A 2 -7.52 -66.86 -8.68
CA LEU A 2 -6.50 -66.48 -9.67
C LEU A 2 -5.33 -65.71 -9.01
N PRO A 3 -4.11 -65.77 -9.54
CA PRO A 3 -3.03 -64.79 -9.31
C PRO A 3 -2.71 -63.96 -10.56
N ARG A 4 -2.00 -62.83 -10.38
CA ARG A 4 -0.85 -62.33 -11.18
C ARG A 4 -0.82 -60.81 -11.49
N GLU A 5 0.26 -60.21 -10.99
CA GLU A 5 1.12 -59.18 -11.59
C GLU A 5 0.57 -57.78 -11.91
N LEU A 6 0.87 -56.88 -10.98
CA LEU A 6 1.06 -55.45 -11.18
C LEU A 6 2.22 -55.23 -12.18
N ARG A 7 1.91 -54.87 -13.43
CA ARG A 7 2.94 -54.45 -14.41
C ARG A 7 3.30 -52.99 -14.17
N LEU A 8 4.43 -52.77 -13.50
CA LEU A 8 5.28 -51.59 -13.71
C LEU A 8 5.58 -51.50 -15.21
N ARG A 9 5.06 -50.47 -15.89
CA ARG A 9 5.57 -50.05 -17.20
C ARG A 9 6.55 -48.90 -16.98
N SER A 10 7.82 -49.26 -16.89
CA SER A 10 8.94 -48.36 -17.15
C SER A 10 8.97 -48.08 -18.65
N ASP A 11 8.74 -46.82 -19.05
CA ASP A 11 8.81 -46.38 -20.45
C ASP A 11 10.09 -45.55 -20.66
N PRO A 12 11.12 -46.05 -21.39
CA PRO A 12 12.37 -45.33 -21.61
C PRO A 12 12.42 -44.81 -23.05
N ARG A 13 11.80 -43.65 -23.35
CA ARG A 13 11.87 -43.05 -24.69
C ARG A 13 11.77 -41.53 -24.78
N PHE A 14 12.42 -40.78 -23.90
CA PHE A 14 12.74 -39.38 -24.24
C PHE A 14 14.19 -39.01 -23.88
N PRO A 15 15.02 -38.65 -24.89
CA PRO A 15 16.40 -38.24 -24.66
C PRO A 15 16.47 -36.86 -23.98
N LEU A 16 17.41 -36.75 -23.05
CA LEU A 16 17.83 -35.51 -22.41
C LEU A 16 18.36 -34.54 -23.47
N VAL A 17 17.70 -33.40 -23.63
CA VAL A 17 18.23 -32.23 -24.36
C VAL A 17 18.48 -31.12 -23.34
N PRO A 18 19.73 -30.77 -23.03
CA PRO A 18 20.04 -29.54 -22.33
C PRO A 18 20.17 -28.39 -23.33
N PRO A 19 19.52 -27.24 -23.14
CA PRO A 19 19.98 -26.01 -23.79
C PRO A 19 21.17 -25.44 -23.01
N ASP A 20 22.35 -25.58 -23.61
CA ASP A 20 23.49 -24.69 -23.41
C ASP A 20 23.07 -23.26 -23.72
N ARG A 21 23.11 -22.39 -22.69
CA ARG A 21 23.17 -20.95 -22.86
C ARG A 21 24.16 -20.35 -21.87
N SER A 22 25.42 -20.44 -22.27
CA SER A 22 26.49 -19.53 -21.87
C SER A 22 26.00 -18.07 -21.89
N PRO A 23 26.16 -17.27 -20.81
CA PRO A 23 25.89 -15.84 -20.86
C PRO A 23 27.01 -15.12 -21.65
N PRO A 24 26.70 -14.09 -22.45
CA PRO A 24 27.73 -13.27 -23.06
C PRO A 24 28.48 -12.51 -21.96
N MET A 25 29.80 -12.59 -22.01
CA MET A 25 30.73 -11.78 -21.22
C MET A 25 30.36 -10.30 -21.37
N ARG A 26 29.78 -9.72 -20.32
CA ARG A 26 29.56 -8.28 -20.24
C ARG A 26 30.92 -7.63 -20.04
N THR A 27 31.44 -7.03 -21.11
CA THR A 27 32.54 -6.09 -21.12
C THR A 27 32.38 -5.09 -19.97
N LEU A 28 33.31 -5.14 -19.03
CA LEU A 28 33.43 -4.19 -17.93
C LEU A 28 33.85 -2.84 -18.54
N VAL A 29 32.88 -1.99 -18.87
CA VAL A 29 33.17 -0.58 -19.16
C VAL A 29 33.40 0.10 -17.82
N LEU A 30 34.67 0.21 -17.44
CA LEU A 30 35.15 1.09 -16.37
C LEU A 30 34.80 2.53 -16.77
N PHE A 31 33.59 2.98 -16.41
CA PHE A 31 33.27 4.41 -16.35
C PHE A 31 34.02 5.00 -15.16
N SER A 32 35.25 5.41 -15.44
CA SER A 32 36.01 6.33 -14.60
C SER A 32 35.29 7.69 -14.66
N CYS A 33 34.28 7.88 -13.81
CA CYS A 33 33.80 9.21 -13.48
C CYS A 33 34.79 9.80 -12.48
N LEU A 34 35.72 10.58 -13.03
CA LEU A 34 36.53 11.54 -12.31
C LEU A 34 35.61 12.37 -11.40
N ALA A 35 35.83 12.26 -10.10
CA ALA A 35 35.31 13.20 -9.14
C ALA A 35 35.83 14.61 -9.46
N VAL A 36 34.92 15.52 -9.80
CA VAL A 36 35.19 16.95 -9.68
C VAL A 36 34.45 17.42 -8.44
N PHE A 37 35.16 17.35 -7.31
CA PHE A 37 34.85 18.10 -6.11
C PHE A 37 35.16 19.57 -6.37
N THR A 38 34.15 20.39 -6.62
CA THR A 38 34.22 21.87 -6.52
C THR A 38 32.77 22.36 -6.37
N GLY A 39 32.32 22.97 -5.28
CA GLY A 39 33.00 23.38 -4.07
C GLY A 39 31.99 23.60 -2.95
N CYS A 40 32.52 23.53 -1.73
CA CYS A 40 31.94 24.08 -0.53
C CYS A 40 32.03 25.61 -0.63
N SER A 41 30.89 26.30 -0.59
CA SER A 41 30.84 27.73 -0.24
C SER A 41 29.86 27.91 0.90
N THR A 42 30.44 28.08 2.07
CA THR A 42 29.88 28.72 3.24
C THR A 42 29.34 30.11 2.88
N VAL A 43 28.11 30.41 3.29
CA VAL A 43 27.78 31.76 3.74
C VAL A 43 27.23 31.65 5.15
N GLU A 44 28.05 32.15 6.07
CA GLU A 44 27.70 32.36 7.46
C GLU A 44 26.78 33.58 7.58
N GLY A 45 25.86 33.51 8.54
CA GLY A 45 25.58 34.65 9.41
C GLY A 45 24.42 35.55 9.01
N TRP A 46 23.30 35.40 9.71
CA TRP A 46 22.78 36.55 10.44
C TRP A 46 22.14 36.13 11.77
N LEU A 47 22.79 36.58 12.85
CA LEU A 47 22.28 36.64 14.22
C LEU A 47 21.27 37.78 14.35
N GLY A 48 20.17 37.50 15.05
CA GLY A 48 19.12 38.43 15.47
C GLY A 48 18.14 37.65 16.34
N MET A 49 18.51 37.19 17.55
CA MET A 49 18.17 37.86 18.82
C MET A 49 16.95 38.76 18.72
N ASP A 50 15.83 38.34 19.30
CA ASP A 50 15.20 39.04 20.42
C ASP A 50 14.21 38.11 21.12
N GLU A 51 14.42 37.97 22.43
CA GLU A 51 13.58 37.27 23.39
C GLU A 51 12.44 38.21 23.83
N ASP A 52 11.19 37.73 23.89
CA ASP A 52 10.18 38.29 24.81
C ASP A 52 9.00 37.31 24.98
N GLU A 53 8.99 36.62 26.13
CA GLU A 53 7.82 36.05 26.83
C GLU A 53 7.55 36.97 28.04
N PRO A 54 6.40 36.92 28.76
CA PRO A 54 5.03 36.50 28.44
C PRO A 54 3.97 37.50 28.93
N ALA A 55 2.70 37.40 28.48
CA ALA A 55 1.59 38.01 29.23
C ALA A 55 0.21 37.37 28.99
N ALA A 56 -0.34 36.87 30.09
CA ALA A 56 -1.69 37.13 30.59
C ALA A 56 -2.91 36.60 29.81
N ALA A 57 -3.62 35.72 30.51
CA ALA A 57 -5.02 35.41 30.37
C ALA A 57 -5.90 36.66 30.28
N THR A 58 -6.84 36.66 29.32
CA THR A 58 -8.16 37.29 29.45
C THR A 58 -9.16 36.54 28.58
N GLU A 59 -10.12 35.90 29.23
CA GLU A 59 -11.41 35.48 28.67
C GLU A 59 -12.15 36.69 28.04
N PRO A 60 -12.92 36.49 26.96
CA PRO A 60 -14.08 37.33 26.73
C PRO A 60 -15.38 36.52 26.76
N THR A 61 -16.26 37.05 27.60
CA THR A 61 -17.64 36.66 27.86
C THR A 61 -18.57 36.99 26.68
N THR A 62 -19.54 36.09 26.47
CA THR A 62 -20.96 36.32 26.14
C THR A 62 -21.40 36.88 24.78
N SER A 63 -22.44 36.18 24.28
CA SER A 63 -23.68 36.68 23.64
C SER A 63 -23.80 36.62 22.11
N ASP A 64 -24.47 35.53 21.70
CA ASP A 64 -25.72 35.50 20.91
C ASP A 64 -26.05 36.69 19.99
N ALA A 65 -26.12 36.41 18.70
CA ALA A 65 -27.18 36.90 17.82
C ALA A 65 -27.22 36.03 16.56
N GLY A 66 -28.37 35.42 16.30
CA GLY A 66 -28.63 34.61 15.12
C GLY A 66 -28.58 35.39 13.80
N THR A 67 -28.43 34.64 12.71
CA THR A 67 -28.91 35.04 11.40
C THR A 67 -29.43 33.81 10.68
N THR A 68 -30.73 33.89 10.38
CA THR A 68 -31.50 33.05 9.47
C THR A 68 -30.92 33.06 8.06
N ALA A 69 -30.76 31.88 7.46
CA ALA A 69 -30.86 31.71 6.02
C ALA A 69 -31.61 30.40 5.73
N THR A 70 -32.88 30.57 5.36
CA THR A 70 -33.67 29.66 4.54
C THR A 70 -33.08 29.55 3.14
N ASP A 71 -32.89 28.33 2.63
CA ASP A 71 -33.31 27.98 1.27
C ASP A 71 -33.64 26.47 1.19
N THR A 72 -34.55 26.16 0.28
CA THR A 72 -35.51 25.05 0.25
C THR A 72 -35.21 24.12 -0.94
N SER A 73 -35.74 22.89 -0.87
CA SER A 73 -36.12 22.01 -2.00
C SER A 73 -35.00 21.21 -2.68
N ASP A 74 -35.16 19.94 -3.06
CA ASP A 74 -36.23 18.94 -3.04
C ASP A 74 -35.57 17.55 -3.19
N SER A 75 -36.09 16.48 -2.58
CA SER A 75 -36.59 15.24 -3.21
C SER A 75 -36.12 14.06 -2.35
N ASP A 76 -36.89 13.07 -1.90
CA ASP A 76 -38.21 12.61 -2.28
C ASP A 76 -38.96 12.04 -1.06
N THR A 77 -40.24 12.37 -0.99
CA THR A 77 -41.25 11.62 -0.26
C THR A 77 -41.38 10.22 -0.84
N ALA A 78 -41.04 9.20 -0.06
CA ALA A 78 -41.73 7.91 -0.09
C ALA A 78 -42.10 7.53 1.35
N ALA A 79 -43.40 7.59 1.60
CA ALA A 79 -44.02 7.21 2.85
C ALA A 79 -43.80 5.73 3.18
N TRP A 80 -43.44 5.43 4.42
CA TRP A 80 -44.02 4.29 5.12
C TRP A 80 -44.40 4.72 6.54
N THR A 81 -45.68 4.54 6.83
CA THR A 81 -46.37 4.73 8.10
C THR A 81 -45.80 3.86 9.23
N ASP A 82 -45.38 4.55 10.28
CA ASP A 82 -45.46 4.26 11.73
C ASP A 82 -45.83 2.84 12.20
N THR A 83 -44.96 2.22 13.01
CA THR A 83 -45.34 1.35 14.13
C THR A 83 -44.17 1.24 15.12
N ALA A 84 -44.35 1.89 16.27
CA ALA A 84 -43.89 1.51 17.61
C ALA A 84 -42.47 0.93 17.78
N GLY A 85 -41.62 1.72 18.46
CA GLY A 85 -40.68 1.20 19.44
C GLY A 85 -39.51 0.41 18.89
N VAL A 86 -38.42 1.11 18.61
CA VAL A 86 -37.10 0.61 18.97
C VAL A 86 -36.47 1.66 19.87
N GLU A 87 -36.35 1.28 21.13
CA GLU A 87 -35.36 1.89 22.01
C GLU A 87 -34.04 1.89 21.23
N ASP A 88 -33.41 3.06 21.23
CA ASP A 88 -32.03 3.33 20.88
C ASP A 88 -31.11 2.26 21.50
N VAL A 89 -30.92 1.16 20.79
CA VAL A 89 -29.87 0.20 21.06
C VAL A 89 -28.72 0.63 20.15
N LEU A 90 -27.73 1.30 20.74
CA LEU A 90 -26.40 1.45 20.16
C LEU A 90 -25.73 0.06 20.04
N THR A 91 -26.26 -0.81 19.19
CA THR A 91 -25.42 -1.81 18.56
C THR A 91 -24.73 -1.07 17.43
N PRO A 92 -23.39 -0.89 17.47
CA PRO A 92 -22.70 -0.47 16.27
C PRO A 92 -23.10 -1.45 15.17
N ASP A 93 -23.58 -0.92 14.04
CA ASP A 93 -23.80 -1.72 12.84
C ASP A 93 -22.56 -2.58 12.61
N PRO A 94 -22.70 -3.84 12.18
CA PRO A 94 -21.54 -4.62 11.77
C PRO A 94 -20.80 -3.76 10.74
N VAL A 95 -19.58 -3.35 11.08
CA VAL A 95 -18.72 -2.55 10.20
C VAL A 95 -18.45 -3.44 8.99
N THR A 96 -19.30 -3.36 7.98
CA THR A 96 -18.96 -3.85 6.65
C THR A 96 -17.76 -3.03 6.24
N PRO A 97 -16.62 -3.65 5.93
CA PRO A 97 -15.49 -2.90 5.43
C PRO A 97 -15.95 -2.19 4.16
N ASP A 98 -16.07 -0.87 4.21
CA ASP A 98 -16.45 -0.08 3.05
C ASP A 98 -15.32 -0.19 2.03
N CYS A 99 -15.66 -0.79 0.90
CA CYS A 99 -14.75 -1.14 -0.18
C CYS A 99 -14.88 -0.16 -1.36
N ASP A 100 -15.21 1.11 -1.07
CA ASP A 100 -15.36 2.17 -2.08
C ASP A 100 -13.99 2.69 -2.56
N LEU A 101 -13.05 1.77 -2.81
CA LEU A 101 -11.73 2.08 -3.33
C LEU A 101 -11.76 2.10 -4.85
N VAL A 102 -11.18 3.15 -5.42
CA VAL A 102 -10.92 3.26 -6.85
C VAL A 102 -9.51 2.71 -7.12
N PRO A 103 -9.24 2.03 -8.24
CA PRO A 103 -7.90 1.53 -8.55
C PRO A 103 -6.97 2.65 -9.07
N THR A 104 -6.79 3.69 -8.25
CA THR A 104 -5.83 4.79 -8.43
C THR A 104 -4.83 4.79 -7.27
N LEU A 105 -3.65 5.38 -7.48
CA LEU A 105 -2.66 5.49 -6.41
C LEU A 105 -3.23 6.27 -5.22
N ALA A 106 -3.85 7.43 -5.47
CA ALA A 106 -4.41 8.28 -4.41
C ALA A 106 -5.44 7.53 -3.54
N SER A 107 -6.32 6.74 -4.17
CA SER A 107 -7.30 5.95 -3.40
C SER A 107 -6.65 4.82 -2.61
N LEU A 108 -5.56 4.23 -3.10
CA LEU A 108 -4.82 3.20 -2.37
C LEU A 108 -4.05 3.81 -1.19
N GLU A 109 -3.39 4.95 -1.37
CA GLU A 109 -2.69 5.66 -0.30
C GLU A 109 -3.65 6.03 0.85
N ASP A 110 -4.80 6.62 0.53
CA ASP A 110 -5.76 7.10 1.52
C ASP A 110 -6.53 5.97 2.21
N GLN A 111 -7.02 4.99 1.45
CA GLN A 111 -8.00 4.02 1.94
C GLN A 111 -7.43 2.63 2.21
N TYR A 112 -6.19 2.36 1.78
CA TYR A 112 -5.54 1.08 2.01
C TYR A 112 -4.19 1.22 2.72
N PHE A 113 -3.19 1.86 2.12
CA PHE A 113 -1.84 1.91 2.69
C PHE A 113 -1.81 2.68 4.01
N GLY A 114 -2.47 3.84 4.08
CA GLY A 114 -2.68 4.59 5.32
C GLY A 114 -3.21 3.71 6.47
N PRO A 115 -4.43 3.17 6.37
CA PRO A 115 -5.06 2.46 7.47
C PRO A 115 -4.49 1.06 7.75
N SER A 116 -3.95 0.35 6.74
CA SER A 116 -3.51 -1.04 6.90
C SER A 116 -1.99 -1.20 7.03
N CYS A 117 -1.19 -0.30 6.47
CA CYS A 117 0.26 -0.50 6.35
C CYS A 117 1.06 0.51 7.16
N THR A 118 0.73 1.80 7.05
CA THR A 118 1.43 2.88 7.76
C THR A 118 0.89 3.09 9.18
N PHE A 119 -0.40 2.83 9.45
CA PHE A 119 -0.98 2.94 10.80
C PHE A 119 -0.29 2.05 11.84
N SER A 120 0.24 0.88 11.43
CA SER A 120 1.02 0.00 12.32
C SER A 120 2.46 0.47 12.51
N SER A 121 2.85 1.60 11.89
CA SER A 121 4.20 2.17 11.85
C SER A 121 5.29 1.17 11.48
N CYS A 122 5.02 0.33 10.49
CA CYS A 122 6.01 -0.60 9.93
C CYS A 122 6.45 -0.20 8.52
N HIS A 123 5.70 0.66 7.84
CA HIS A 123 5.96 1.08 6.45
C HIS A 123 5.73 2.58 6.28
N ASP A 124 6.10 3.38 7.28
CA ASP A 124 6.03 4.85 7.21
C ASP A 124 7.42 5.46 7.10
N SER A 125 7.50 6.79 7.04
CA SER A 125 8.76 7.53 6.92
C SER A 125 9.70 7.36 8.11
N ASP A 126 9.15 7.11 9.31
CA ASP A 126 9.92 6.97 10.55
C ASP A 126 10.44 5.54 10.73
N ASN A 127 9.69 4.55 10.25
CA ASN A 127 10.04 3.15 10.27
C ASN A 127 9.71 2.47 8.92
N PRO A 128 10.58 2.63 7.90
CA PRO A 128 10.39 2.02 6.59
C PRO A 128 10.90 0.57 6.59
N ALA A 129 10.16 -0.37 7.18
CA ALA A 129 10.58 -1.77 7.22
C ALA A 129 10.76 -2.32 5.81
N GLY A 130 11.86 -3.05 5.59
CA GLY A 130 12.23 -3.52 4.25
C GLY A 130 12.61 -2.38 3.28
N ALA A 131 12.94 -1.19 3.79
CA ALA A 131 13.15 0.05 3.03
C ALA A 131 11.94 0.47 2.18
N LEU A 132 10.74 0.20 2.70
CA LEU A 132 9.48 0.52 2.05
C LEU A 132 8.72 1.55 2.89
N ASP A 133 8.61 2.77 2.36
CA ASP A 133 7.75 3.84 2.87
C ASP A 133 6.50 3.96 1.98
N LEU A 134 5.34 3.70 2.55
CA LEU A 134 4.03 3.77 1.89
C LEU A 134 3.25 5.03 2.31
N SER A 135 3.92 6.01 2.92
CA SER A 135 3.31 7.30 3.24
C SER A 135 2.91 8.04 1.96
N PRO A 136 1.82 8.82 1.98
CA PRO A 136 1.35 9.55 0.80
C PRO A 136 2.46 10.39 0.15
N GLY A 137 2.62 10.26 -1.16
CA GLY A 137 3.64 10.97 -1.94
C GLY A 137 5.02 10.32 -1.96
N ASN A 138 5.28 9.31 -1.13
CA ASN A 138 6.50 8.49 -1.16
C ASN A 138 6.24 7.09 -1.75
N ALA A 139 5.00 6.60 -1.65
CA ALA A 139 4.67 5.20 -1.91
C ALA A 139 5.06 4.74 -3.33
N TYR A 140 4.77 5.54 -4.35
CA TYR A 140 5.01 5.17 -5.75
C TYR A 140 6.47 4.81 -6.03
N ASP A 141 7.37 5.75 -5.75
CA ASP A 141 8.82 5.60 -5.99
C ASP A 141 9.44 4.52 -5.10
N ALA A 142 8.81 4.19 -3.97
CA ALA A 142 9.27 3.14 -3.07
C ALA A 142 8.88 1.73 -3.52
N MET A 143 7.84 1.56 -4.33
CA MET A 143 7.27 0.24 -4.67
C MET A 143 7.33 -0.14 -6.15
N VAL A 144 7.16 0.82 -7.07
CA VAL A 144 7.02 0.51 -8.50
C VAL A 144 8.37 0.33 -9.15
N ASP A 145 8.60 -0.82 -9.80
CA ASP A 145 9.89 -1.20 -10.41
C ASP A 145 11.08 -1.19 -9.43
N VAL A 146 10.82 -1.31 -8.13
CA VAL A 146 11.83 -1.39 -7.07
C VAL A 146 12.07 -2.85 -6.67
N ALA A 147 13.34 -3.24 -6.51
CA ALA A 147 13.69 -4.58 -6.03
C ALA A 147 13.21 -4.81 -4.59
N ALA A 148 12.60 -5.96 -4.31
CA ALA A 148 12.15 -6.29 -2.97
C ALA A 148 13.34 -6.68 -2.07
N GLN A 149 13.41 -6.13 -0.86
CA GLN A 149 14.47 -6.54 0.10
C GLN A 149 14.34 -8.01 0.54
N GLY A 150 13.11 -8.53 0.62
CA GLY A 150 12.88 -9.91 1.05
C GLY A 150 13.14 -10.95 -0.04
N ASP A 151 13.25 -10.52 -1.30
CA ASP A 151 13.64 -11.35 -2.43
C ASP A 151 14.26 -10.46 -3.53
N ALA A 152 15.59 -10.43 -3.60
CA ALA A 152 16.31 -9.58 -4.55
C ALA A 152 16.08 -9.95 -6.03
N ALA A 153 15.49 -11.11 -6.32
CA ALA A 153 15.10 -11.50 -7.68
C ALA A 153 13.69 -11.00 -8.07
N ALA A 154 12.90 -10.53 -7.10
CA ALA A 154 11.55 -10.03 -7.31
C ALA A 154 11.49 -8.50 -7.24
N MET A 155 10.54 -7.90 -7.96
CA MET A 155 10.18 -6.50 -7.80
C MET A 155 8.99 -6.38 -6.85
N LEU A 156 8.96 -5.31 -6.04
CA LEU A 156 7.86 -4.99 -5.13
C LEU A 156 6.54 -4.92 -5.88
N ILE A 157 6.50 -4.11 -6.94
CA ILE A 157 5.41 -4.07 -7.90
C ILE A 157 5.97 -4.16 -9.32
N VAL A 158 5.37 -5.04 -10.12
CA VAL A 158 5.61 -5.18 -11.56
C VAL A 158 4.40 -4.58 -12.29
N PRO A 159 4.54 -3.39 -12.91
CA PRO A 159 3.47 -2.79 -13.70
C PRO A 159 2.89 -3.74 -14.73
N GLY A 160 1.57 -3.92 -14.70
CA GLY A 160 0.83 -4.80 -15.60
C GLY A 160 0.83 -6.28 -15.20
N ASP A 161 1.51 -6.66 -14.12
CA ASP A 161 1.65 -8.05 -13.69
C ASP A 161 1.47 -8.22 -12.16
N PRO A 162 0.22 -8.25 -11.67
CA PRO A 162 -0.04 -8.43 -10.24
C PRO A 162 0.41 -9.79 -9.71
N ASP A 163 0.40 -10.84 -10.55
CA ASP A 163 0.78 -12.20 -10.15
C ASP A 163 2.29 -12.37 -9.93
N ASN A 164 3.12 -11.50 -10.53
CA ASN A 164 4.56 -11.47 -10.29
C ASN A 164 5.01 -10.32 -9.38
N SER A 165 4.07 -9.56 -8.81
CA SER A 165 4.36 -8.48 -7.88
C SER A 165 4.54 -9.01 -6.46
N TYR A 166 5.70 -8.78 -5.87
CA TYR A 166 6.04 -9.31 -4.55
C TYR A 166 5.08 -8.81 -3.46
N LEU A 167 4.64 -7.54 -3.52
CA LEU A 167 3.68 -6.99 -2.54
C LEU A 167 2.38 -7.80 -2.50
N VAL A 168 1.87 -8.20 -3.68
CA VAL A 168 0.66 -9.02 -3.81
C VAL A 168 0.85 -10.38 -3.12
N HIS A 169 2.01 -11.02 -3.30
CA HIS A 169 2.31 -12.29 -2.62
C HIS A 169 2.33 -12.17 -1.10
N ARG A 170 2.71 -11.00 -0.57
CA ARG A 170 2.77 -10.75 0.88
C ARG A 170 1.40 -10.47 1.47
N VAL A 171 0.52 -9.76 0.78
CA VAL A 171 -0.84 -9.47 1.30
C VAL A 171 -1.80 -10.65 1.11
N GLU A 172 -1.62 -11.45 0.05
CA GLU A 172 -2.40 -12.68 -0.17
C GLU A 172 -1.82 -13.90 0.57
N GLY A 173 -0.55 -13.83 0.98
CA GLY A 173 0.15 -14.93 1.63
C GLY A 173 0.46 -16.13 0.72
N THR A 174 0.49 -15.95 -0.60
CA THR A 174 0.76 -17.03 -1.58
C THR A 174 2.16 -17.65 -1.42
N SER A 175 3.09 -16.91 -0.82
CA SER A 175 4.44 -17.39 -0.46
C SER A 175 4.51 -18.12 0.89
N GLY A 176 3.39 -18.23 1.62
CA GLY A 176 3.34 -18.72 3.00
C GLY A 176 3.84 -17.71 4.05
N VAL A 177 4.20 -16.50 3.64
CA VAL A 177 4.58 -15.39 4.52
C VAL A 177 3.65 -14.22 4.27
N PHE A 178 2.97 -13.78 5.32
CA PHE A 178 2.05 -12.66 5.28
C PHE A 178 2.74 -11.33 5.62
N MET A 179 2.14 -10.24 5.19
CA MET A 179 2.27 -8.93 5.82
C MET A 179 0.91 -8.53 6.42
N PRO A 180 0.86 -8.07 7.68
CA PRO A 180 1.98 -7.93 8.62
C PRO A 180 2.54 -9.29 9.11
N PRO A 181 3.75 -9.35 9.69
CA PRO A 181 4.33 -10.61 10.15
C PRO A 181 3.55 -11.24 11.30
N GLY A 182 3.50 -12.57 11.34
CA GLY A 182 2.92 -13.33 12.46
C GLY A 182 1.42 -13.65 12.32
N VAL A 183 0.78 -13.20 11.24
CA VAL A 183 -0.59 -13.63 10.88
C VAL A 183 -0.56 -14.89 10.02
N THR A 184 -1.66 -15.63 10.03
CA THR A 184 -1.83 -16.89 9.27
C THR A 184 -2.84 -16.78 8.13
N GLU A 185 -3.47 -15.62 7.99
CA GLU A 185 -4.45 -15.30 6.95
C GLU A 185 -4.34 -13.81 6.60
N ALA A 186 -4.87 -13.42 5.44
CA ALA A 186 -4.92 -12.03 5.03
C ALA A 186 -5.82 -11.23 5.99
N LEU A 187 -5.31 -10.11 6.50
CA LEU A 187 -6.08 -9.22 7.37
C LEU A 187 -6.96 -8.24 6.59
N ASP A 188 -6.55 -7.93 5.36
CA ASP A 188 -7.26 -6.99 4.52
C ASP A 188 -8.51 -7.63 3.91
N PRO A 189 -9.63 -6.90 3.85
CA PRO A 189 -10.77 -7.31 3.05
C PRO A 189 -10.35 -7.60 1.61
N GLU A 190 -10.89 -8.68 1.03
CA GLU A 190 -10.55 -9.13 -0.33
C GLU A 190 -10.67 -7.99 -1.37
N CYS A 191 -11.62 -7.09 -1.18
CA CYS A 191 -11.82 -5.94 -2.05
C CYS A 191 -10.61 -5.00 -2.13
N ARG A 192 -9.86 -4.78 -1.04
CA ARG A 192 -8.68 -3.89 -1.03
C ARG A 192 -7.54 -4.51 -1.83
N ILE A 193 -7.34 -5.81 -1.62
CA ILE A 193 -6.37 -6.60 -2.38
C ILE A 193 -6.78 -6.62 -3.86
N ALA A 194 -8.06 -6.81 -4.17
CA ALA A 194 -8.57 -6.78 -5.54
C ALA A 194 -8.35 -5.41 -6.22
N THR A 195 -8.54 -4.30 -5.49
CA THR A 195 -8.27 -2.95 -6.01
C THR A 195 -6.79 -2.71 -6.23
N LEU A 196 -5.91 -3.15 -5.33
CA LEU A 196 -4.46 -3.13 -5.53
C LEU A 196 -4.07 -3.88 -6.81
N ARG A 197 -4.58 -5.10 -6.98
CA ARG A 197 -4.34 -5.92 -8.18
C ARG A 197 -4.84 -5.23 -9.45
N ALA A 198 -6.00 -4.59 -9.40
CA ALA A 198 -6.57 -3.86 -10.53
C ALA A 198 -5.71 -2.65 -10.93
N TRP A 199 -5.22 -1.88 -9.96
CA TRP A 199 -4.30 -0.77 -10.21
C TRP A 199 -2.95 -1.25 -10.80
N ILE A 200 -2.38 -2.34 -10.26
CA ILE A 200 -1.16 -2.94 -10.82
C ILE A 200 -1.40 -3.42 -12.26
N LEU A 201 -2.50 -4.13 -12.51
CA LEU A 201 -2.87 -4.63 -13.83
C LEU A 201 -3.05 -3.50 -14.86
N ALA A 202 -3.52 -2.33 -14.43
CA ALA A 202 -3.63 -1.13 -15.26
C ALA A 202 -2.26 -0.47 -15.58
N GLY A 203 -1.15 -1.05 -15.11
CA GLY A 203 0.20 -0.55 -15.34
C GLY A 203 0.72 0.31 -14.20
N ALA A 204 0.12 0.24 -13.01
CA ALA A 204 0.50 1.04 -11.84
C ALA A 204 0.70 2.53 -12.19
N PRO A 205 -0.33 3.23 -12.68
CA PRO A 205 -0.22 4.65 -12.97
C PRO A 205 0.07 5.46 -11.68
N PRO A 206 0.91 6.51 -11.74
CA PRO A 206 1.24 7.32 -10.57
C PRO A 206 0.11 8.24 -10.11
N GLU A 207 -0.97 8.36 -10.87
CA GLU A 207 -2.14 9.23 -10.59
C GLU A 207 -3.44 8.44 -10.76
#